data_AF-A0A5N4DCB3-F1
#
_entry.id   AF-A0A5N4DCB3-F1
#
_cell.length_a   1.000
_cell.length_b   1.000
_cell.length_c   1.000
_cell.angle_alpha   90.00
_cell.angle_beta   90.00
_cell.angle_gamma   90.00
#
_symmetry.space_group_name_H-M   'P 1'
#
loop_
_entity.id
_entity.type
_entity.pdbx_description
1 polymer ?
#
loop_
_entity_poly.entity_id
_entity_poly.type
_entity_poly.pdbx_seq_one_letter_code
_entity_poly.pdbx_strand_id
1 'polypeptide(L)'
;MQVRIRLALVTANQSLREEKQLEASLDALLSQVADLKNSLGSFIYKLENEYDRLTWPSVLDSFALLSGQLNTLNKVLKHEKTPLFRNQVIIPLVLSPDRDEDLMRQTEGRVPVFSHEVVPDHLRTKPDPEVEEQEKQLTTDAARIGADAAQVGSNHCPADPTLKLYHEKLGITNPVW
;
A
#
# COMPACT_ATOMS: atom_id res chain seq x y z
N MET A 1 -7.93 16.77 -26.73
CA MET A 1 -6.46 16.72 -26.93
C MET A 1 -5.98 15.81 -25.82
N GLN A 2 -5.49 14.61 -26.15
CA GLN A 2 -5.22 13.53 -25.18
C GLN A 2 -4.63 14.07 -23.86
N VAL A 3 -5.41 14.06 -22.78
CA VAL A 3 -4.94 14.33 -21.41
C VAL A 3 -4.08 13.15 -21.00
N ARG A 4 -2.87 13.11 -21.58
CA ARG A 4 -1.79 12.26 -21.14
C ARG A 4 -1.21 12.96 -19.93
N ILE A 5 -1.50 12.44 -18.75
CA ILE A 5 -0.55 12.54 -17.62
C ILE A 5 0.70 11.84 -18.12
N ARG A 6 1.57 12.56 -18.84
CA ARG A 6 2.88 12.03 -19.19
C ARG A 6 3.65 12.01 -17.88
N LEU A 7 3.86 10.81 -17.38
CA LEU A 7 4.95 10.52 -16.48
C LEU A 7 6.19 11.20 -17.05
N ALA A 8 6.77 12.15 -16.33
CA ALA A 8 8.10 12.68 -16.65
C ALA A 8 9.07 11.53 -16.41
N LEU A 9 9.14 10.61 -17.37
CA LEU A 9 10.22 9.65 -17.42
C LEU A 9 11.49 10.48 -17.48
N VAL A 10 12.39 10.15 -16.56
CA VAL A 10 13.81 10.16 -16.83
C VAL A 10 14.01 9.33 -18.12
N THR A 11 13.81 9.94 -19.28
CA THR A 11 13.78 9.30 -20.60
C THR A 11 15.20 9.00 -21.09
N ALA A 12 16.02 8.38 -20.26
CA ALA A 12 17.39 8.03 -20.63
C ALA A 12 17.63 6.52 -20.76
N ASN A 13 16.90 5.61 -20.08
CA ASN A 13 17.22 4.17 -20.12
C ASN A 13 16.04 3.24 -19.71
N GLN A 14 14.87 3.29 -20.35
CA GLN A 14 13.85 2.22 -20.20
C GLN A 14 13.56 1.57 -21.55
N SER A 15 13.50 0.25 -21.57
CA SER A 15 13.24 -0.53 -22.77
C SER A 15 11.75 -0.48 -23.14
N LEU A 16 11.42 -0.49 -24.43
CA LEU A 16 10.02 -0.50 -24.94
C LEU A 16 9.14 -1.59 -24.29
N ARG A 17 9.75 -2.69 -23.86
CA ARG A 17 9.07 -3.79 -23.17
C ARG A 17 8.57 -3.37 -21.78
N GLU A 18 9.36 -2.58 -21.06
CA GLU A 18 9.01 -2.10 -19.72
C GLU A 18 7.89 -1.06 -19.76
N GLU A 19 7.90 -0.17 -20.76
CA GLU A 19 6.82 0.80 -21.00
C GLU A 19 5.49 0.09 -21.25
N LYS A 20 5.47 -0.90 -22.15
CA LYS A 20 4.25 -1.69 -22.42
C LYS A 20 3.76 -2.47 -21.21
N GLN A 21 4.68 -3.00 -20.40
CA GLN A 21 4.31 -3.72 -19.18
C GLN A 21 3.74 -2.77 -18.12
N LEU A 22 4.26 -1.55 -18.03
CA LEU A 22 3.74 -0.49 -17.17
C LEU A 22 2.33 -0.10 -17.58
N GLU A 23 2.10 0.18 -18.87
CA GLU A 23 0.76 0.53 -19.39
C GLU A 23 -0.25 -0.58 -19.08
N ALA A 24 0.08 -1.84 -19.37
CA ALA A 24 -0.81 -2.97 -19.08
C ALA A 24 -1.10 -3.12 -17.57
N SER A 25 -0.12 -2.82 -16.71
CA SER A 25 -0.29 -2.88 -15.25
C SER A 25 -1.16 -1.74 -14.74
N LEU A 26 -1.05 -0.55 -15.36
CA LEU A 26 -1.88 0.60 -15.05
C LEU A 26 -3.34 0.39 -15.48
N ASP A 27 -3.56 -0.16 -16.67
CA ASP A 27 -4.91 -0.51 -17.16
C ASP A 27 -5.58 -1.56 -16.26
N ALA A 28 -4.83 -2.58 -15.83
CA ALA A 28 -5.34 -3.60 -14.91
C ALA A 28 -5.71 -3.02 -13.54
N LEU A 29 -4.96 -2.02 -13.06
CA LEU A 29 -5.24 -1.32 -11.82
C LEU A 29 -6.47 -0.41 -11.96
N LEU A 30 -6.58 0.35 -13.05
CA LEU A 30 -7.74 1.18 -13.34
C LEU A 30 -9.02 0.35 -13.42
N SER A 31 -8.98 -0.82 -14.08
CA SER A 31 -10.12 -1.74 -14.16
C SER A 31 -10.55 -2.21 -12.77
N GLN A 32 -9.61 -2.66 -11.93
CA GLN A 32 -9.93 -3.12 -10.57
C GLN A 32 -10.50 -2.03 -9.68
N VAL A 33 -9.97 -0.81 -9.77
CA VAL A 33 -10.50 0.35 -9.03
C VAL A 33 -11.90 0.70 -9.53
N ALA A 34 -12.15 0.63 -10.84
CA ALA A 34 -13.48 0.87 -11.41
C ALA A 34 -14.50 -0.17 -10.90
N ASP A 35 -14.13 -1.45 -10.88
CA ASP A 35 -14.99 -2.52 -10.36
C ASP A 35 -15.31 -2.33 -8.87
N LEU A 36 -14.32 -1.99 -8.05
CA LEU A 36 -14.52 -1.71 -6.62
C LEU A 36 -15.43 -0.50 -6.41
N LYS A 37 -15.20 0.60 -7.16
CA LYS A 37 -16.02 1.79 -7.12
C LYS A 37 -17.48 1.48 -7.50
N ASN A 38 -17.70 0.69 -8.54
CA ASN A 38 -19.03 0.31 -8.99
C ASN A 38 -19.76 -0.57 -7.96
N SER A 39 -19.06 -1.54 -7.36
CA SER A 39 -19.62 -2.35 -6.25
C SER A 39 -19.97 -1.49 -5.04
N LEU A 40 -19.10 -0.54 -4.69
CA LEU A 40 -19.34 0.37 -3.55
C LEU A 40 -20.53 1.28 -3.83
N GLY A 41 -20.60 1.90 -5.01
CA GLY A 41 -21.75 2.71 -5.42
C GLY A 41 -23.04 1.91 -5.46
N SER A 42 -23.01 0.67 -5.95
CA SER A 42 -24.17 -0.22 -5.95
C SER A 42 -24.62 -0.57 -4.53
N PHE A 43 -23.68 -0.79 -3.61
CA PHE A 43 -23.99 -1.09 -2.22
C PHE A 43 -24.58 0.13 -1.50
N ILE A 44 -24.01 1.31 -1.68
CA ILE A 44 -24.57 2.57 -1.16
C ILE A 44 -25.99 2.77 -1.69
N TYR A 45 -26.21 2.59 -3.00
CA TYR A 45 -27.54 2.74 -3.59
C TYR A 45 -28.57 1.80 -2.93
N LYS A 46 -28.21 0.54 -2.66
CA LYS A 46 -29.07 -0.41 -1.94
C LYS A 46 -29.36 0.06 -0.51
N LEU A 47 -28.36 0.59 0.20
CA LEU A 47 -28.53 1.12 1.55
C LEU A 47 -29.44 2.34 1.59
N GLU A 48 -29.41 3.18 0.56
CA GLU A 48 -30.19 4.42 0.52
C GLU A 48 -31.60 4.23 -0.02
N ASN A 49 -31.79 3.34 -1.01
CA ASN A 49 -33.03 3.25 -1.79
C ASN A 49 -33.80 1.94 -1.57
N GLU A 50 -33.13 0.90 -1.07
CA GLU A 50 -33.71 -0.45 -0.92
C GLU A 50 -33.69 -0.92 0.54
N TYR A 51 -33.46 -0.03 1.51
CA TYR A 51 -33.29 -0.38 2.92
C TYR A 51 -34.48 -1.15 3.51
N ASP A 52 -35.71 -0.85 3.09
CA ASP A 52 -36.93 -1.56 3.52
C ASP A 52 -36.94 -3.05 3.13
N ARG A 53 -36.20 -3.41 2.09
CA ARG A 53 -36.11 -4.78 1.54
C ARG A 53 -34.74 -5.42 1.79
N LEU A 54 -33.83 -4.67 2.39
CA LEU A 54 -32.46 -5.09 2.60
C LEU A 54 -32.39 -6.10 3.74
N THR A 55 -31.89 -7.29 3.45
CA THR A 55 -31.69 -8.34 4.45
C THR A 55 -30.23 -8.37 4.89
N TRP A 56 -29.99 -8.75 6.15
CA TRP A 56 -28.64 -8.90 6.68
C TRP A 56 -27.74 -9.82 5.84
N PRO A 57 -28.21 -10.98 5.32
CA PRO A 57 -27.42 -11.77 4.37
C PRO A 57 -26.98 -11.00 3.13
N SER A 58 -27.85 -10.17 2.55
CA SER A 58 -27.50 -9.36 1.37
C SER A 58 -26.44 -8.29 1.66
N VAL A 59 -26.46 -7.73 2.88
CA VAL A 59 -25.40 -6.83 3.37
C VAL A 59 -24.08 -7.58 3.47
N LEU A 60 -24.08 -8.77 4.10
CA LEU A 60 -22.88 -9.59 4.22
C LEU A 60 -22.30 -10.00 2.87
N ASP A 61 -23.14 -10.37 1.90
CA ASP A 61 -22.71 -10.69 0.54
C ASP A 61 -22.01 -9.49 -0.12
N SER A 62 -22.55 -8.28 0.07
CA SER A 62 -21.96 -7.04 -0.45
C SER A 62 -20.60 -6.76 0.22
N PHE A 63 -20.50 -6.94 1.54
CA PHE A 63 -19.22 -6.84 2.27
C PHE A 63 -18.20 -7.88 1.83
N ALA A 64 -18.61 -9.13 1.62
CA ALA A 64 -17.75 -10.21 1.15
C ALA A 64 -17.18 -9.89 -0.24
N LEU A 65 -18.02 -9.38 -1.14
CA LEU A 65 -17.62 -8.93 -2.46
C LEU A 65 -16.59 -7.79 -2.39
N LEU A 66 -16.89 -6.73 -1.63
CA LEU A 66 -16.00 -5.57 -1.46
C LEU A 66 -14.65 -5.97 -0.86
N SER A 67 -14.67 -6.82 0.17
CA SER A 67 -13.45 -7.37 0.78
C SER A 67 -12.65 -8.21 -0.22
N GLY A 68 -13.30 -9.03 -1.04
CA GLY A 68 -12.65 -9.81 -2.10
C GLY A 68 -11.98 -8.92 -3.16
N GLN A 69 -12.67 -7.88 -3.61
CA GLN A 69 -12.14 -6.90 -4.56
C GLN A 69 -10.95 -6.13 -3.97
N LEU A 70 -11.06 -5.66 -2.73
CA LEU A 70 -9.98 -4.95 -2.02
C LEU A 70 -8.74 -5.84 -1.82
N ASN A 71 -8.95 -7.12 -1.46
CA ASN A 71 -7.86 -8.09 -1.34
C ASN A 71 -7.16 -8.34 -2.69
N THR A 72 -7.93 -8.36 -3.78
CA THR A 72 -7.37 -8.51 -5.14
C THR A 72 -6.52 -7.29 -5.52
N LEU A 73 -7.03 -6.08 -5.28
CA LEU A 73 -6.29 -4.83 -5.48
C LEU A 73 -4.99 -4.80 -4.67
N ASN A 74 -5.07 -5.16 -3.38
CA ASN A 74 -3.90 -5.25 -2.51
C ASN A 74 -2.86 -6.26 -3.02
N LYS A 75 -3.29 -7.41 -3.56
CA LYS A 75 -2.36 -8.39 -4.15
C LYS A 75 -1.66 -7.82 -5.37
N VAL A 76 -2.37 -7.11 -6.24
CA VAL A 76 -1.77 -6.46 -7.42
C VAL A 76 -0.77 -5.39 -7.01
N LEU A 77 -1.09 -4.56 -6.01
CA LEU A 77 -0.20 -3.53 -5.49
C LEU A 77 1.04 -4.09 -4.77
N LYS A 78 0.90 -5.21 -4.05
CA LYS A 78 1.98 -5.85 -3.28
C LYS A 78 2.83 -6.84 -4.08
N HIS A 79 2.42 -7.19 -5.29
CA HIS A 79 3.09 -8.21 -6.08
C HIS A 79 4.57 -7.84 -6.33
N GLU A 80 5.51 -8.76 -6.13
CA GLU A 80 6.96 -8.44 -6.19
C GLU A 80 7.46 -7.96 -7.56
N LYS A 81 6.69 -8.15 -8.64
CA LYS A 81 6.99 -7.52 -9.95
C LYS A 81 6.52 -6.06 -10.06
N THR A 82 6.21 -5.42 -8.93
CA THR A 82 5.90 -3.99 -8.83
C THR A 82 7.11 -3.09 -8.44
N PRO A 83 8.35 -3.26 -9.00
CA PRO A 83 9.35 -2.18 -9.02
C PRO A 83 8.96 -1.01 -9.93
N LEU A 84 8.03 -1.24 -10.88
CA LEU A 84 7.73 -0.27 -11.93
C LEU A 84 7.01 0.99 -11.39
N PHE A 85 6.01 0.87 -10.51
CA PHE A 85 5.40 2.05 -9.88
C PHE A 85 6.28 2.64 -8.77
N ARG A 86 6.96 1.79 -7.99
CA ARG A 86 7.76 2.22 -6.84
C ARG A 86 8.97 3.08 -7.22
N ASN A 87 9.49 2.87 -8.44
CA ASN A 87 10.64 3.61 -8.97
C ASN A 87 10.22 4.78 -9.86
N GLN A 88 8.93 5.12 -9.89
CA GLN A 88 8.39 6.21 -10.69
C GLN A 88 7.88 7.33 -9.79
N VAL A 89 8.02 8.56 -10.28
CA VAL A 89 7.50 9.76 -9.62
C VAL A 89 6.47 10.40 -10.54
N ILE A 90 5.33 10.77 -9.95
CA ILE A 90 4.29 11.53 -10.64
C ILE A 90 4.58 13.02 -10.41
N ILE A 91 4.74 13.76 -11.51
CA ILE A 91 4.99 15.20 -11.48
C ILE A 91 3.97 15.86 -12.41
N PRO A 92 3.21 16.86 -11.94
CA PRO A 92 2.38 17.68 -12.81
C PRO A 92 3.24 18.37 -13.88
N LEU A 93 2.91 18.18 -15.15
CA LEU A 93 3.59 18.87 -16.26
C LEU A 93 2.97 20.23 -16.58
N VAL A 94 1.65 20.33 -16.42
CA VAL A 94 0.87 21.52 -16.73
C VAL A 94 -0.13 21.72 -15.61
N LEU A 95 -0.20 22.95 -15.11
CA LEU A 95 -1.19 23.38 -14.14
C LEU A 95 -1.98 24.51 -14.77
N SER A 96 -3.29 24.39 -14.74
CA SER A 96 -4.20 25.38 -15.32
C SER A 96 -5.35 25.65 -14.35
N PRO A 97 -5.73 26.92 -14.16
CA PRO A 97 -6.98 27.26 -13.46
C PRO A 97 -8.22 27.04 -14.35
N ASP A 98 -8.03 26.84 -15.65
CA ASP A 98 -9.12 26.61 -16.59
C ASP A 98 -9.67 25.19 -16.45
N ARG A 99 -10.98 25.06 -16.75
CA ARG A 99 -11.63 23.76 -16.79
C ARG A 99 -11.06 22.88 -17.89
N ASP A 100 -10.76 21.63 -17.53
CA ASP A 100 -10.34 20.61 -18.47
C ASP A 100 -11.46 19.58 -18.64
N GLU A 101 -12.19 19.68 -19.76
CA GLU A 101 -13.32 18.80 -20.08
C GLU A 101 -12.91 17.33 -20.27
N ASP A 102 -11.70 17.08 -20.76
CA ASP A 102 -11.19 15.73 -20.95
C ASP A 102 -10.84 15.11 -19.59
N LEU A 103 -10.21 15.88 -18.68
CA LEU A 103 -9.94 15.46 -17.30
C LEU A 103 -11.23 15.24 -16.51
N MET A 104 -12.19 16.15 -16.65
CA MET A 104 -13.48 16.05 -15.98
C MET A 104 -14.24 14.79 -16.45
N ARG A 105 -14.21 14.49 -17.75
CA ARG A 105 -14.82 13.26 -18.29
C ARG A 105 -14.16 12.00 -17.73
N GLN A 106 -12.82 11.94 -17.71
CA GLN A 106 -12.09 10.77 -17.23
C GLN A 106 -12.21 10.56 -15.72
N THR A 107 -12.36 11.65 -14.96
CA THR A 107 -12.51 11.62 -13.51
C THR A 107 -13.96 11.62 -13.05
N GLU A 108 -14.92 11.51 -13.98
CA GLU A 108 -16.36 11.47 -13.69
C GLU A 108 -16.82 12.72 -12.90
N GLY A 109 -16.30 13.88 -13.28
CA GLY A 109 -16.64 15.16 -12.66
C GLY A 109 -15.85 15.50 -11.39
N ARG A 110 -15.01 14.59 -10.88
CA ARG A 110 -14.30 14.77 -9.60
C ARG A 110 -13.15 15.78 -9.67
N VAL A 111 -12.50 15.89 -10.83
CA VAL A 111 -11.38 16.82 -11.04
C VAL A 111 -11.71 17.72 -12.24
N PRO A 112 -12.43 18.84 -12.03
CA PRO A 112 -12.79 19.75 -13.11
C PRO A 112 -11.62 20.66 -13.53
N VAL A 113 -10.65 20.87 -12.65
CA VAL A 113 -9.51 21.77 -12.80
C VAL A 113 -8.29 21.11 -12.13
N PHE A 114 -7.10 21.31 -12.68
CA PHE A 114 -5.84 20.84 -12.09
C PHE A 114 -4.87 22.02 -11.91
N SER A 115 -5.06 22.77 -10.82
CA SER A 115 -4.35 24.03 -10.51
C SER A 115 -3.40 23.88 -9.31
N HIS A 116 -2.55 24.89 -9.08
CA HIS A 116 -1.64 24.95 -7.94
C HIS A 116 -2.34 24.81 -6.57
N GLU A 117 -3.62 25.14 -6.49
CA GLU A 117 -4.39 25.10 -5.25
C GLU A 117 -4.85 23.68 -4.90
N VAL A 118 -5.27 22.89 -5.90
CA VAL A 118 -5.91 21.58 -5.70
C VAL A 118 -4.94 20.41 -5.85
N VAL A 119 -3.83 20.60 -6.58
CA VAL A 119 -2.85 19.54 -6.81
C VAL A 119 -2.24 18.94 -5.54
N PRO A 120 -1.92 19.71 -4.48
CA PRO A 120 -1.42 19.12 -3.24
C PRO A 120 -2.36 18.08 -2.65
N ASP A 121 -3.68 18.31 -2.76
CA ASP A 121 -4.69 17.39 -2.25
C ASP A 121 -4.83 16.16 -3.14
N HIS A 122 -4.82 16.35 -4.47
CA HIS A 122 -4.95 15.23 -5.42
C HIS A 122 -3.71 14.31 -5.45
N LEU A 123 -2.53 14.82 -5.17
CA LEU A 123 -1.27 14.05 -5.13
C LEU A 123 -0.81 13.71 -3.71
N ARG A 124 -1.67 13.89 -2.71
CA ARG A 124 -1.34 13.60 -1.32
C ARG A 124 -1.01 12.12 -1.14
N THR A 125 0.19 11.85 -0.63
CA THR A 125 0.64 10.50 -0.24
C THR A 125 0.66 10.28 1.27
N LYS A 126 0.47 11.35 2.04
CA LYS A 126 0.42 11.29 3.51
C LYS A 126 -0.89 10.59 3.93
N PRO A 127 -0.82 9.47 4.67
CA PRO A 127 -2.00 8.75 5.13
C PRO A 127 -2.83 9.56 6.12
N ASP A 128 -4.03 9.08 6.42
CA ASP A 128 -4.91 9.70 7.40
C ASP A 128 -4.34 9.58 8.82
N PRO A 129 -4.60 10.55 9.72
CA PRO A 129 -4.02 10.56 11.08
C PRO A 129 -4.32 9.29 11.89
N GLU A 130 -5.51 8.71 11.71
CA GLU A 130 -5.90 7.47 12.39
C GLU A 130 -5.05 6.28 11.94
N VAL A 131 -4.70 6.24 10.65
CA VAL A 131 -3.82 5.21 10.08
C VAL A 131 -2.38 5.42 10.54
N GLU A 132 -1.89 6.67 10.60
CA GLU A 132 -0.55 6.99 11.14
C GLU A 132 -0.38 6.52 12.60
N GLU A 133 -1.40 6.75 13.43
CA GLU A 133 -1.37 6.32 14.82
C GLU A 133 -1.43 4.80 14.95
N GLN A 134 -2.22 4.12 14.12
CA GLN A 134 -2.22 2.65 14.06
C GLN A 134 -0.86 2.08 13.63
N GLU A 135 -0.23 2.64 12.60
CA GLU A 135 1.10 2.20 12.16
C GLU A 135 2.16 2.39 13.26
N LYS A 136 2.07 3.49 14.01
CA LYS A 136 2.95 3.77 15.14
C LYS A 136 2.76 2.77 16.28
N GLN A 137 1.52 2.40 16.60
CA GLN A 137 1.20 1.37 17.58
C GLN A 137 1.78 0.02 17.16
N LEU A 138 1.52 -0.41 15.92
CA LEU A 138 2.05 -1.67 15.38
C LEU A 138 3.59 -1.72 15.37
N THR A 139 4.23 -0.59 15.04
CA THR A 139 5.70 -0.46 15.09
C THR A 139 6.22 -0.60 16.52
N THR A 140 5.54 0.00 17.49
CA THR A 140 5.88 -0.10 18.91
C THR A 140 5.72 -1.53 19.42
N ASP A 141 4.63 -2.21 19.05
CA ASP A 141 4.37 -3.59 19.45
C ASP A 141 5.37 -4.57 18.81
N ALA A 142 5.71 -4.38 17.52
CA ALA A 142 6.74 -5.18 16.85
C ALA A 142 8.12 -5.03 17.52
N ALA A 143 8.48 -3.82 17.96
CA ALA A 143 9.73 -3.58 18.68
C ALA A 143 9.77 -4.30 20.04
N ARG A 144 8.62 -4.45 20.71
CA ARG A 144 8.52 -5.19 21.98
C ARG A 144 8.71 -6.69 21.79
N ILE A 145 8.18 -7.27 20.72
CA ILE A 145 8.32 -8.70 20.41
C ILE A 145 9.81 -9.10 20.23
N GLY A 146 10.62 -8.23 19.62
CA GLY A 146 12.07 -8.46 19.50
C GLY A 146 12.83 -8.46 20.83
N ALA A 147 12.38 -7.69 21.82
CA ALA A 147 12.99 -7.61 23.15
C ALA A 147 12.67 -8.85 24.01
N ASP A 148 11.43 -9.35 23.93
CA ASP A 148 11.01 -10.55 24.68
C ASP A 148 11.64 -11.84 24.12
N ALA A 149 11.81 -11.94 22.78
CA ALA A 149 12.51 -13.06 22.15
C ALA A 149 14.02 -13.10 22.51
N ALA A 150 14.64 -11.94 22.78
CA ALA A 150 16.02 -11.86 23.23
C ALA A 150 16.19 -12.31 24.70
N GLN A 151 15.18 -12.11 25.55
CA GLN A 151 15.25 -12.52 26.97
C GLN A 151 15.14 -14.03 27.19
N VAL A 152 14.42 -14.77 26.34
CA VAL A 152 14.36 -16.23 26.43
C VAL A 152 15.69 -16.90 26.03
N GLY A 153 16.45 -16.28 25.13
CA GLY A 153 17.77 -16.78 24.68
C GLY A 153 18.91 -16.60 25.68
N SER A 154 18.76 -15.77 26.73
CA SER A 154 19.82 -15.53 27.71
C SER A 154 19.72 -16.40 28.97
N ASN A 155 18.61 -17.11 29.21
CA ASN A 155 18.39 -17.84 30.47
C ASN A 155 18.41 -19.37 30.34
N HIS A 156 18.65 -19.96 29.15
CA HIS A 156 18.71 -21.41 29.01
C HIS A 156 19.70 -21.94 27.93
N CYS A 157 20.91 -21.40 27.87
CA CYS A 157 22.01 -22.18 27.31
C CYS A 157 22.69 -22.95 28.45
N PRO A 158 22.46 -24.27 28.60
CA PRO A 158 23.30 -25.06 29.49
C PRO A 158 24.74 -25.00 28.91
N ALA A 159 25.65 -24.41 29.69
CA ALA A 159 27.06 -24.35 29.34
C ALA A 159 27.55 -25.77 29.00
N ASP A 160 28.09 -25.95 27.80
CA ASP A 160 28.66 -27.21 27.32
C ASP A 160 29.68 -27.75 28.34
N PRO A 161 29.45 -28.94 28.94
CA PRO A 161 30.36 -29.54 29.91
C PRO A 161 31.78 -29.74 29.37
N THR A 162 31.92 -29.84 28.05
CA THR A 162 33.20 -30.04 27.37
C THR A 162 34.12 -28.84 27.51
N LEU A 163 33.58 -27.61 27.44
CA LEU A 163 34.36 -26.37 27.57
C LEU A 163 34.91 -26.18 28.99
N LYS A 164 34.18 -26.60 30.03
CA LYS A 164 34.67 -26.56 31.43
C LYS A 164 35.93 -27.41 31.61
N LEU A 165 35.97 -28.59 31.00
CA LEU A 165 37.13 -29.49 31.09
C LEU A 165 38.38 -28.93 30.37
N TYR A 166 38.18 -28.19 29.28
CA TYR A 166 39.28 -27.52 28.56
C TYR A 166 39.89 -26.37 29.37
N HIS A 167 39.07 -25.55 30.04
CA HIS A 167 39.57 -24.46 30.89
C HIS A 167 40.30 -24.97 32.13
N GLU A 168 39.83 -26.06 32.74
CA GLU A 168 40.49 -26.69 33.89
C GLU A 168 41.85 -27.31 33.52
N LYS A 169 41.96 -27.96 32.35
CA LYS A 169 43.24 -28.49 31.86
C LYS A 169 44.25 -27.43 31.45
N LEU A 170 43.80 -26.23 31.09
CA LEU A 170 44.66 -25.14 30.64
C LEU A 170 44.99 -24.12 31.75
N GLY A 171 44.49 -24.31 32.98
CA GLY A 171 44.81 -23.45 34.13
C GLY A 171 44.38 -21.99 33.97
N ILE A 172 43.39 -21.72 33.11
CA ILE A 172 42.94 -20.35 32.82
C ILE A 172 41.97 -19.92 33.93
N THR A 173 42.45 -19.12 34.88
CA THR A 173 41.60 -18.46 35.87
C THR A 173 40.73 -17.40 35.18
N ASN A 174 39.41 -17.50 35.36
CA ASN A 174 38.36 -16.64 34.78
C ASN A 174 38.77 -15.18 34.53
N PRO A 175 38.44 -14.58 33.38
CA PRO A 175 38.20 -13.15 33.33
C PRO A 175 36.89 -12.84 34.06
N VAL A 176 36.98 -11.81 34.89
CA VAL A 176 35.91 -11.12 35.60
C VAL A 176 34.84 -10.67 34.59
N TRP A 177 33.57 -10.98 34.87
CA TRP A 177 32.44 -10.30 34.23
C TRP A 177 32.28 -8.91 34.84
#